data_AF-A0A170WRL4-F1
#
_entry.id   AF-A0A170WRL4-F1
#
_cell.length_a   1.000
_cell.length_b   1.000
_cell.length_c   1.000
_cell.angle_alpha   90.00
_cell.angle_beta   90.00
_cell.angle_gamma   90.00
#
_symmetry.space_group_name_H-M   'P 1'
#
loop_
_entity.id
_entity.type
_entity.pdbx_description
1 polymer ?
#
loop_
_entity_poly.entity_id
_entity_poly.type
_entity_poly.pdbx_seq_one_letter_code
_entity_poly.pdbx_strand_id
1 'polypeptide(L)'
;MIITYEINKIIIMETLGSIKSVNRNIDKGSAKAIKLLHRLVFDNDGDRNNRARLREFRGFKFNKNSAEFEEKVKLVITKFRMAELVLICDMLNIDCED
;
A
#
# COMPACT_ATOMS: atom_id res chain seq x y z
N MET A 1 16.82 4.84 19.51
CA MET A 1 17.07 6.14 18.86
C MET A 1 17.30 6.03 17.34
N ILE A 2 17.74 4.88 16.80
CA ILE A 2 17.86 4.63 15.34
C ILE A 2 16.48 4.32 14.72
N ILE A 3 15.61 3.61 15.43
CA ILE A 3 14.25 3.25 14.97
C ILE A 3 13.39 4.50 14.71
N THR A 4 13.51 5.52 15.56
CA THR A 4 12.84 6.82 15.38
C THR A 4 13.31 7.58 14.15
N TYR A 5 14.53 7.33 13.66
CA TYR A 5 15.09 7.99 12.47
C TYR A 5 14.59 7.36 11.18
N GLU A 6 14.51 6.02 11.12
CA GLU A 6 13.97 5.33 9.93
C GLU A 6 12.45 5.45 9.81
N ILE A 7 11.72 5.50 10.93
CA ILE A 7 10.28 5.83 10.89
C ILE A 7 10.06 7.28 10.43
N ASN A 8 10.92 8.24 10.79
CA ASN A 8 10.83 9.62 10.28
C ASN A 8 11.16 9.75 8.79
N LYS A 9 11.99 8.86 8.24
CA LYS A 9 12.24 8.80 6.80
C LYS A 9 11.00 8.35 6.01
N ILE A 10 10.15 7.54 6.64
CA ILE A 10 8.84 7.12 6.10
C ILE A 10 7.78 8.24 6.21
N ILE A 11 7.95 9.19 7.16
CA ILE A 11 7.05 10.34 7.34
C ILE A 11 7.25 11.42 6.25
N ILE A 12 8.32 11.34 5.44
CA ILE A 12 8.55 12.18 4.24
C ILE A 12 8.46 11.33 2.96
N MET A 13 7.34 10.64 2.72
CA MET A 13 7.03 10.12 1.39
C MET A 13 6.23 11.18 0.62
N GLU A 14 6.84 11.80 -0.41
CA GLU A 14 6.08 12.66 -1.33
C GLU A 14 4.95 11.86 -1.99
N THR A 15 5.24 10.65 -2.50
CA THR A 15 4.27 9.70 -3.04
C THR A 15 4.82 8.27 -3.06
N LEU A 16 3.96 7.24 -3.20
CA LEU A 16 4.35 5.83 -3.35
C LEU A 16 5.22 5.59 -4.59
N GLY A 17 5.03 6.39 -5.64
CA GLY A 17 5.83 6.36 -6.86
C GLY A 17 7.26 6.86 -6.68
N SER A 18 7.60 7.54 -5.59
CA SER A 18 8.99 7.96 -5.32
C SER A 18 9.89 6.79 -4.88
N ILE A 19 9.30 5.70 -4.37
CA ILE A 19 10.04 4.49 -4.02
C ILE A 19 10.36 3.72 -5.30
N LYS A 20 11.63 3.74 -5.72
CA LYS A 20 12.08 3.16 -6.99
C LYS A 20 11.68 1.70 -7.21
N SER A 21 11.76 0.86 -6.17
CA SER A 21 11.37 -0.55 -6.24
C SER A 21 9.86 -0.72 -6.40
N VAL A 22 9.08 -0.05 -5.55
CA VAL A 22 7.60 -0.10 -5.60
C VAL A 22 7.09 0.49 -6.91
N ASN A 23 7.65 1.60 -7.38
CA ASN A 23 7.27 2.19 -8.66
C ASN A 23 7.51 1.23 -9.83
N ARG A 24 8.66 0.53 -9.84
CA ARG A 24 8.94 -0.53 -10.82
C ARG A 24 7.91 -1.66 -10.72
N ASN A 25 7.51 -2.06 -9.51
CA ASN A 25 6.49 -3.07 -9.31
C ASN A 25 5.12 -2.57 -9.79
N ILE A 26 4.76 -1.30 -9.58
CA ILE A 26 3.54 -0.69 -10.12
C ILE A 26 3.54 -0.70 -11.66
N ASP A 27 4.69 -0.44 -12.28
CA ASP A 27 4.83 -0.44 -13.74
C ASP A 27 4.67 -1.85 -14.32
N LYS A 28 5.39 -2.83 -13.75
CA LYS A 28 5.47 -4.20 -14.27
C LYS A 28 4.40 -5.15 -13.71
N GLY A 29 3.72 -4.74 -12.64
CA GLY A 29 2.75 -5.56 -11.93
C GLY A 29 1.58 -5.96 -12.82
N SER A 30 1.07 -7.16 -12.60
CA SER A 30 -0.10 -7.66 -13.33
C SER A 30 -1.32 -6.76 -13.11
N ALA A 31 -2.26 -6.73 -14.07
CA ALA A 31 -3.51 -5.96 -13.91
C ALA A 31 -4.26 -6.35 -12.63
N LYS A 32 -4.23 -7.64 -12.25
CA LYS A 32 -4.80 -8.13 -10.99
C LYS A 32 -4.11 -7.53 -9.77
N ALA A 33 -2.78 -7.56 -9.70
CA ALA A 33 -2.03 -7.02 -8.57
C ALA A 33 -2.26 -5.50 -8.40
N ILE A 34 -2.28 -4.76 -9.51
CA ILE A 34 -2.59 -3.33 -9.50
C ILE A 34 -4.01 -3.04 -9.04
N LYS A 35 -4.98 -3.84 -9.48
CA LYS A 35 -6.37 -3.71 -9.06
C LYS A 35 -6.53 -3.98 -7.56
N LEU A 36 -5.85 -5.01 -7.05
CA LEU A 36 -5.84 -5.35 -5.62
C LEU A 36 -5.21 -4.25 -4.77
N LEU A 37 -4.03 -3.75 -5.16
CA LEU A 37 -3.37 -2.65 -4.46
C LEU A 37 -4.20 -1.36 -4.51
N HIS A 38 -4.82 -1.05 -5.65
CA HIS A 38 -5.72 0.09 -5.78
C HIS A 38 -6.93 -0.04 -4.85
N ARG A 39 -7.54 -1.23 -4.80
CA ARG A 39 -8.66 -1.51 -3.89
C ARG A 39 -8.24 -1.38 -2.43
N LEU A 40 -7.05 -1.85 -2.06
CA LEU A 40 -6.54 -1.69 -0.70
C LEU A 40 -6.43 -0.21 -0.33
N VAL A 41 -5.89 0.60 -1.23
CA VAL A 41 -5.62 2.03 -0.99
C VAL A 41 -6.90 2.87 -1.00
N PHE A 42 -7.73 2.72 -2.03
CA PHE A 42 -8.86 3.62 -2.33
C PHE A 42 -10.24 2.99 -2.08
N ASP A 43 -10.29 1.76 -1.57
CA ASP A 43 -11.52 0.98 -1.34
C ASP A 43 -12.43 0.81 -2.58
N ASN A 44 -11.82 0.85 -3.77
CA ASN A 44 -12.52 0.59 -5.03
C ASN A 44 -11.60 0.02 -6.12
N ASP A 45 -12.22 -0.57 -7.14
CA ASP A 45 -11.52 -1.23 -8.25
C ASP A 45 -10.78 -0.29 -9.20
N GLY A 46 -11.16 0.98 -9.20
CA GLY A 46 -10.64 2.01 -10.09
C GLY A 46 -10.84 1.69 -11.57
N ASP A 47 -9.89 2.14 -12.39
CA ASP A 47 -9.95 2.09 -13.86
C ASP A 47 -8.54 1.97 -14.48
N ARG A 48 -8.41 2.28 -15.78
CA ARG A 48 -7.12 2.26 -16.50
C ARG A 48 -6.04 3.17 -15.89
N ASN A 49 -6.42 4.17 -15.11
CA ASN A 49 -5.52 5.12 -14.46
C ASN A 49 -5.02 4.66 -13.08
N ASN A 50 -5.33 3.43 -12.66
CA ASN A 50 -4.94 2.90 -11.35
C ASN A 50 -3.44 3.05 -11.08
N ARG A 51 -2.58 2.82 -12.07
CA ARG A 51 -1.13 2.98 -11.90
C ARG A 51 -0.74 4.43 -11.61
N ALA A 52 -1.34 5.40 -12.31
CA ALA A 52 -1.07 6.81 -12.07
C ALA A 52 -1.49 7.22 -10.64
N ARG A 53 -2.71 6.87 -10.23
CA ARG A 53 -3.22 7.16 -8.88
C ARG A 53 -2.39 6.50 -7.79
N LEU A 54 -1.96 5.26 -8.00
CA LEU A 54 -1.09 4.56 -7.06
C LEU A 54 0.26 5.27 -6.93
N ARG A 55 0.87 5.73 -8.03
CA ARG A 55 2.14 6.48 -7.97
C ARG A 55 2.01 7.80 -7.23
N GLU A 56 0.83 8.40 -7.21
CA GLU A 56 0.55 9.67 -6.52
C GLU A 56 0.10 9.49 -5.07
N PHE A 57 -0.15 8.26 -4.63
CA PHE A 57 -0.64 7.98 -3.28
C PHE A 57 0.38 8.40 -2.23
N ARG A 58 -0.02 9.26 -1.29
CA ARG A 58 0.87 9.85 -0.26
C ARG A 58 0.81 9.14 1.10
N GLY A 59 0.30 7.93 1.14
CA GLY A 59 0.04 7.22 2.39
C GLY A 59 -1.30 7.60 3.02
N PHE A 60 -1.63 6.90 4.09
CA PHE A 60 -2.84 7.15 4.87
C PHE A 60 -2.58 8.23 5.93
N LYS A 61 -3.58 9.08 6.19
CA LYS A 61 -3.47 10.19 7.15
C LYS A 61 -3.84 9.81 8.60
N PHE A 62 -4.12 8.54 8.87
CA PHE A 62 -4.51 8.08 10.20
C PHE A 62 -3.31 7.63 11.03
N ASN A 63 -3.44 7.68 12.37
CA ASN A 63 -2.43 7.18 13.30
C ASN A 63 -2.67 5.69 13.57
N LYS A 64 -1.62 4.92 13.87
CA LYS A 64 -1.71 3.49 14.21
C LYS A 64 -2.66 3.20 15.38
N ASN A 65 -2.82 4.12 16.31
CA ASN A 65 -3.70 3.97 17.47
C ASN A 65 -5.09 4.62 17.27
N SER A 66 -5.44 5.01 16.04
CA SER A 66 -6.71 5.67 15.76
C SER A 66 -7.78 4.67 15.34
N ALA A 67 -9.05 5.03 15.54
CA ALA A 67 -10.18 4.19 15.16
C ALA A 67 -10.21 3.90 13.65
N GLU A 68 -9.76 4.85 12.83
CA GLU A 68 -9.65 4.71 11.38
C GLU A 68 -8.64 3.64 10.97
N PHE A 69 -7.54 3.49 11.72
CA PHE A 69 -6.58 2.40 11.49
C PHE A 69 -7.23 1.05 11.78
N GLU A 70 -7.91 0.90 12.92
CA GLU A 70 -8.59 -0.35 13.29
C GLU A 70 -9.69 -0.71 12.29
N GLU A 71 -10.48 0.27 11.85
CA GLU A 71 -11.50 0.09 10.83
C GLU A 71 -10.88 -0.37 9.51
N LYS A 72 -9.77 0.25 9.10
CA LYS A 72 -9.05 -0.15 7.89
C LYS A 72 -8.53 -1.58 8.00
N VAL A 73 -7.97 -1.97 9.14
CA VAL A 73 -7.50 -3.35 9.37
C VAL A 73 -8.66 -4.35 9.26
N LYS A 74 -9.80 -4.08 9.92
CA LYS A 74 -10.99 -4.93 9.85
C LYS A 74 -11.51 -5.08 8.41
N LEU A 75 -11.55 -3.98 7.67
CA LEU A 75 -11.95 -3.97 6.26
C LEU A 75 -11.02 -4.84 5.42
N VAL A 76 -9.70 -4.71 5.61
CA VAL A 76 -8.70 -5.47 4.85
C VAL A 76 -8.85 -6.97 5.12
N ILE A 77 -8.94 -7.38 6.39
CA ILE A 77 -9.10 -8.78 6.79
C ILE A 77 -10.40 -9.38 6.23
N THR A 78 -11.46 -8.58 6.14
CA THR A 78 -12.78 -9.06 5.68
C THR A 78 -12.88 -9.12 4.15
N LYS A 79 -12.27 -8.16 3.43
CA LYS A 79 -12.42 -8.02 1.98
C LYS A 79 -11.34 -8.75 1.16
N PHE A 80 -10.20 -9.08 1.76
CA PHE A 80 -9.06 -9.66 1.05
C PHE A 80 -8.74 -11.06 1.57
N ARG A 81 -8.37 -11.95 0.64
CA ARG A 81 -7.83 -13.26 0.99
C ARG A 81 -6.34 -13.15 1.31
N MET A 82 -5.81 -14.06 2.11
CA MET A 82 -4.37 -14.11 2.42
C MET A 82 -3.49 -14.12 1.16
N ALA A 83 -3.84 -14.90 0.14
CA ALA A 83 -3.10 -14.92 -1.13
C ALA A 83 -3.12 -13.56 -1.86
N GLU A 84 -4.17 -12.76 -1.70
CA GLU A 84 -4.23 -11.41 -2.27
C GLU A 84 -3.39 -10.42 -1.47
N LEU A 85 -3.33 -10.59 -0.14
CA LEU A 85 -2.47 -9.80 0.74
C LEU A 85 -0.99 -10.07 0.48
N VAL A 86 -0.59 -11.33 0.29
CA VAL A 86 0.78 -11.71 -0.10
C VAL A 86 1.17 -11.01 -1.40
N LEU A 87 0.31 -11.06 -2.42
CA LEU A 87 0.56 -10.34 -3.68
C LEU A 87 0.72 -8.82 -3.50
N ILE A 88 0.01 -8.23 -2.53
CA ILE A 88 0.17 -6.82 -2.19
C ILE A 88 1.47 -6.58 -1.40
N CYS A 89 1.85 -7.46 -0.47
CA CYS A 89 3.14 -7.42 0.23
C CYS A 89 4.29 -7.39 -0.79
N ASP A 90 4.27 -8.30 -1.76
CA ASP A 90 5.27 -8.40 -2.83
C ASP A 90 5.36 -7.11 -3.65
N MET A 91 4.20 -6.53 -4.00
CA MET A 91 4.15 -5.26 -4.75
C MET A 91 4.78 -4.11 -3.97
N LEU A 92 4.60 -4.09 -2.66
CA LEU A 92 5.11 -3.07 -1.75
C LEU A 92 6.54 -3.36 -1.26
N ASN A 93 7.14 -4.50 -1.65
CA ASN A 93 8.41 -4.99 -1.11
C ASN A 93 8.43 -5.02 0.44
N ILE A 94 7.35 -5.52 1.03
CA ILE A 94 7.25 -5.73 2.47
C ILE A 94 7.41 -7.22 2.72
N ASP A 95 8.39 -7.59 3.54
CA ASP A 95 8.51 -8.95 4.01
C ASP A 95 7.34 -9.24 4.95
N CYS A 96 6.49 -10.18 4.55
CA CYS A 96 5.43 -10.70 5.37
C CYS A 96 6.01 -11.93 6.09
N GLU A 97 6.80 -11.68 7.16
CA GLU A 97 7.25 -12.72 8.10
C GLU A 97 6.03 -13.23 8.90
N ASP A 98 5.95 -14.57 9.03
CA ASP A 98 4.92 -15.30 9.79
C ASP A 98 4.95 -15.00 11.30
#